data_AF-A0A9P5R174-F1
#
_entry.id   AF-A0A9P5R174-F1
#
_cell.length_a   1.000
_cell.length_b   1.000
_cell.length_c   1.000
_cell.angle_alpha   90.00
_cell.angle_beta   90.00
_cell.angle_gamma   90.00
#
_symmetry.space_group_name_H-M   'P 1'
#
loop_
_entity.id
_entity.type
_entity.pdbx_description
1 polymer ?
#
loop_
_entity_poly.entity_id
_entity_poly.type
_entity_poly.pdbx_seq_one_letter_code
_entity_poly.pdbx_strand_id
1 'polypeptide(L)'
;MFTAARIASVSLSYAARSSARSVAGRAVLTSACTRHAAWQSKAPTVFATSTRAYSTNSGRGGFRSLPLAAVALILGGLTLTGAGLWQFYTSGVNAFPEDIRNDLRKALYYQNYGDDRDKAVGFYRSALNAAMQHPDLKVDGPEVTGIMIQLGTMFQDMGRTQEAVDVLVMAFEVLVHGRTLGTGNDSSLRKDHQQEGGIGGGFDNDERHLSQDHDQSSPGHPHGPRVMDGPTRLKTVGIAQKLGDLYHALKKDQQAERYYLWSVEQLMRNHDQIQARTPAALSSDEERLQNARDKEAMRKQFSFDKLPSWMTKTDLGASLEALGGFYTSKGVYSNALPLYMRALSLVEPNSCHAAVLMCNISDAFAGLGNVDDATGWAERGLKVGKAQSGQECDESCGVILYNLGMLHEMKGDVLKAQDYYNQSKQHGLKTGFNQCIIESNKALRRMKEANESSQA
;
A
#
# COMPACT_ATOMS: atom_id res chain seq x y z
N MET A 1 4.02 -8.12 0.50
CA MET A 1 3.81 -8.46 -0.92
C MET A 1 3.23 -7.31 -1.78
N PHE A 2 2.82 -6.16 -1.23
CA PHE A 2 2.21 -5.06 -2.03
C PHE A 2 3.12 -3.84 -2.30
N THR A 3 4.39 -3.86 -1.88
CA THR A 3 5.31 -2.72 -2.02
C THR A 3 6.01 -2.63 -3.38
N ALA A 4 6.55 -3.73 -3.90
CA ALA A 4 7.38 -3.77 -5.11
C ALA A 4 6.72 -3.09 -6.34
N ALA A 5 5.51 -3.52 -6.70
CA ALA A 5 4.80 -3.06 -7.91
C ALA A 5 4.45 -1.55 -7.94
N ARG A 6 4.50 -0.83 -6.81
CA ARG A 6 4.20 0.61 -6.77
C ARG A 6 5.43 1.49 -6.95
N ILE A 7 6.59 1.10 -6.41
CA ILE A 7 7.86 1.83 -6.51
C ILE A 7 8.24 2.05 -7.99
N ALA A 8 8.13 0.97 -8.79
CA ALA A 8 8.32 1.01 -10.25
C ALA A 8 7.47 2.07 -10.97
N SER A 9 6.24 2.30 -10.52
CA SER A 9 5.30 3.19 -11.20
C SER A 9 5.54 4.67 -10.93
N VAL A 10 6.08 5.05 -9.77
CA VAL A 10 6.26 6.45 -9.38
C VAL A 10 7.54 7.03 -9.99
N SER A 11 8.70 6.38 -9.80
CA SER A 11 9.99 6.92 -10.22
C SER A 11 10.10 7.03 -11.76
N LEU A 12 9.66 6.01 -12.50
CA LEU A 12 9.64 6.04 -13.97
C LEU A 12 8.58 7.02 -14.53
N SER A 13 7.50 7.29 -13.79
CA SER A 13 6.50 8.33 -14.15
C SER A 13 6.95 9.75 -13.81
N TYR A 14 8.09 9.92 -13.13
CA TYR A 14 8.69 11.22 -12.82
C TYR A 14 9.73 11.62 -13.85
N ALA A 15 10.59 10.67 -14.24
CA ALA A 15 11.55 10.82 -15.34
C ALA A 15 10.92 11.34 -16.66
N ALA A 16 9.70 10.89 -16.98
CA ALA A 16 8.98 11.31 -18.18
C ALA A 16 8.40 12.74 -18.12
N ARG A 17 8.42 13.41 -16.95
CA ARG A 17 7.66 14.66 -16.71
C ARG A 17 8.49 15.94 -16.74
N SER A 18 9.82 15.85 -16.58
CA SER A 18 10.72 17.01 -16.65
C SER A 18 11.03 17.51 -18.06
N SER A 19 10.69 16.73 -19.10
CA SER A 19 11.06 17.00 -20.50
C SER A 19 9.95 17.64 -21.38
N ALA A 20 8.79 18.01 -20.81
CA ALA A 20 7.60 18.37 -21.61
C ALA A 20 7.00 19.75 -21.27
N ARG A 21 7.59 20.82 -21.84
CA ARG A 21 6.88 22.06 -22.19
C ARG A 21 6.96 22.24 -23.71
N SER A 22 5.85 22.65 -24.35
CA SER A 22 5.64 22.66 -25.82
C SER A 22 5.51 21.24 -26.42
N VAL A 23 4.57 20.88 -27.31
CA VAL A 23 3.51 21.58 -28.07
C VAL A 23 2.18 20.77 -27.99
N ALA A 24 1.04 21.38 -28.29
CA ALA A 24 -0.28 20.74 -28.29
C ALA A 24 -0.50 19.72 -29.45
N GLY A 25 -1.38 18.73 -29.24
CA GLY A 25 -1.85 17.80 -30.28
C GLY A 25 -2.95 16.85 -29.77
N ARG A 26 -3.97 16.56 -30.59
CA ARG A 26 -5.21 15.83 -30.17
C ARG A 26 -5.20 14.34 -30.54
N ALA A 27 -5.64 13.51 -29.58
CA ALA A 27 -6.62 12.42 -29.69
C ALA A 27 -6.39 11.16 -30.58
N VAL A 28 -7.25 10.16 -30.31
CA VAL A 28 -7.74 9.04 -31.18
C VAL A 28 -7.21 7.61 -30.89
N LEU A 29 -8.05 6.90 -30.13
CA LEU A 29 -8.54 5.50 -30.26
C LEU A 29 -7.63 4.25 -30.19
N THR A 30 -8.00 3.40 -29.23
CA THR A 30 -8.20 1.93 -29.27
C THR A 30 -7.15 0.97 -29.85
N SER A 31 -6.81 -0.04 -29.05
CA SER A 31 -7.19 -1.43 -29.38
C SER A 31 -7.18 -2.32 -28.14
N ALA A 32 -8.26 -3.04 -27.88
CA ALA A 32 -8.25 -4.19 -26.99
C ALA A 32 -7.65 -5.40 -27.72
N CYS A 33 -6.92 -6.28 -27.02
CA CYS A 33 -6.56 -7.58 -27.57
C CYS A 33 -6.50 -8.64 -26.48
N THR A 34 -7.62 -9.35 -26.32
CA THR A 34 -7.71 -10.63 -25.62
C THR A 34 -6.78 -11.66 -26.26
N ARG A 35 -6.13 -12.51 -25.46
CA ARG A 35 -5.42 -13.69 -25.98
C ARG A 35 -6.20 -14.96 -25.67
N HIS A 36 -6.76 -15.57 -26.71
CA HIS A 36 -7.09 -17.00 -26.70
C HIS A 36 -5.80 -17.82 -26.56
N ALA A 37 -5.82 -18.84 -25.71
CA ALA A 37 -4.82 -19.91 -25.72
C ALA A 37 -5.33 -21.07 -26.59
N ALA A 38 -4.76 -21.23 -27.78
CA ALA A 38 -5.09 -22.34 -28.67
C ALA A 38 -4.44 -23.64 -28.18
N TRP A 39 -5.25 -24.65 -27.89
CA TRP A 39 -4.77 -26.02 -27.64
C TRP A 39 -4.44 -26.72 -28.96
N GLN A 40 -3.20 -27.16 -29.14
CA GLN A 40 -2.81 -28.01 -30.27
C GLN A 40 -3.08 -29.47 -29.96
N SER A 41 -3.94 -30.09 -30.76
CA SER A 41 -4.23 -31.53 -30.74
C SER A 41 -3.08 -32.34 -31.36
N LYS A 42 -2.65 -33.42 -30.69
CA LYS A 42 -1.96 -34.54 -31.35
C LYS A 42 -2.90 -35.74 -31.42
N ALA A 43 -3.01 -36.33 -32.62
CA ALA A 43 -3.86 -37.46 -32.94
C ALA A 43 -3.29 -38.80 -32.38
N PRO A 44 -4.09 -39.88 -32.33
CA PRO A 44 -3.78 -41.04 -31.50
C PRO A 44 -2.91 -42.10 -32.19
N THR A 45 -2.02 -42.73 -31.43
CA THR A 45 -1.32 -43.96 -31.85
C THR A 45 -2.10 -45.18 -31.38
N VAL A 46 -2.64 -45.96 -32.32
CA VAL A 46 -3.31 -47.23 -32.04
C VAL A 46 -2.28 -48.31 -31.72
N PHE A 47 -2.43 -49.05 -30.61
CA PHE A 47 -1.79 -50.36 -30.47
C PHE A 47 -2.65 -51.38 -29.70
N ALA A 48 -2.93 -52.48 -30.39
CA ALA A 48 -3.37 -53.82 -29.98
C ALA A 48 -3.95 -54.04 -28.58
N THR A 49 -5.22 -54.46 -28.56
CA THR A 49 -5.83 -55.22 -27.46
C THR A 49 -5.15 -56.58 -27.26
N SER A 50 -4.70 -56.87 -26.03
CA SER A 50 -4.44 -58.25 -25.59
C SER A 50 -5.47 -58.64 -24.53
N THR A 51 -6.37 -59.54 -24.89
CA THR A 51 -7.35 -60.13 -23.98
C THR A 51 -6.66 -61.11 -23.03
N ARG A 52 -6.66 -60.81 -21.73
CA ARG A 52 -6.37 -61.81 -20.70
C ARG A 52 -7.56 -61.92 -19.76
N ALA A 53 -8.38 -62.95 -20.00
CA ALA A 53 -9.49 -63.28 -19.11
C ALA A 53 -8.96 -63.69 -17.74
N TYR A 54 -9.39 -63.00 -16.68
CA TYR A 54 -9.18 -63.47 -15.32
C TYR A 54 -10.38 -64.28 -14.87
N SER A 55 -10.12 -65.54 -14.51
CA SER A 55 -11.08 -66.51 -14.00
C SER A 55 -11.84 -65.97 -12.79
N THR A 56 -13.17 -66.04 -12.83
CA THR A 56 -14.04 -65.80 -11.67
C THR A 56 -13.98 -66.99 -10.72
N ASN A 57 -13.03 -66.98 -9.78
CA ASN A 57 -13.03 -67.97 -8.71
C ASN A 57 -13.86 -67.48 -7.52
N SER A 58 -15.03 -68.08 -7.32
CA SER A 58 -15.94 -67.81 -6.21
C SER A 58 -15.37 -68.35 -4.90
N GLY A 59 -14.90 -67.45 -4.02
CA GLY A 59 -14.29 -67.79 -2.73
C GLY A 59 -14.85 -66.94 -1.59
N ARG A 60 -15.32 -67.63 -0.55
CA ARG A 60 -15.91 -67.16 0.72
C ARG A 60 -15.37 -65.82 1.27
N GLY A 61 -16.27 -65.09 1.94
CA GLY A 61 -15.99 -63.81 2.58
C GLY A 61 -14.85 -63.88 3.61
N GLY A 62 -13.94 -62.93 3.48
CA GLY A 62 -12.92 -62.56 4.46
C GLY A 62 -12.53 -61.11 4.19
N PHE A 63 -12.34 -60.32 5.25
CA PHE A 63 -11.95 -58.92 5.12
C PHE A 63 -10.62 -58.82 4.35
N ARG A 64 -10.68 -58.36 3.09
CA ARG A 64 -9.47 -58.00 2.34
C ARG A 64 -8.93 -56.72 2.95
N SER A 65 -7.74 -56.79 3.53
CA SER A 65 -7.01 -55.61 3.98
C SER A 65 -6.86 -54.62 2.83
N LEU A 66 -7.22 -53.35 3.06
CA LEU A 66 -6.97 -52.32 2.07
C LEU A 66 -5.44 -52.24 1.82
N PRO A 67 -4.98 -52.11 0.56
CA PRO A 67 -3.57 -51.87 0.31
C PRO A 67 -3.15 -50.57 1.00
N LEU A 68 -1.95 -50.55 1.58
CA LEU A 68 -1.46 -49.42 2.38
C LEU A 68 -1.54 -48.08 1.63
N ALA A 69 -1.37 -48.10 0.30
CA ALA A 69 -1.55 -46.93 -0.56
C ALA A 69 -2.99 -46.35 -0.54
N ALA A 70 -4.02 -47.19 -0.50
CA ALA A 70 -5.41 -46.73 -0.39
C ALA A 70 -5.71 -46.14 1.00
N VAL A 71 -5.16 -46.75 2.06
CA VAL A 71 -5.27 -46.19 3.43
C VAL A 71 -4.56 -44.84 3.51
N ALA A 72 -3.35 -44.72 2.95
CA ALA A 72 -2.60 -43.47 2.89
C ALA A 72 -3.33 -42.37 2.09
N LEU A 73 -3.98 -42.71 0.98
CA LEU A 73 -4.80 -41.75 0.21
C LEU A 73 -6.05 -41.30 0.96
N ILE A 74 -6.72 -42.20 1.70
CA ILE A 74 -7.88 -41.85 2.53
C ILE A 74 -7.45 -40.95 3.69
N LEU A 75 -6.36 -41.28 4.39
CA LEU A 75 -5.82 -40.44 5.47
C LEU A 75 -5.30 -39.08 4.95
N GLY A 76 -4.66 -39.05 3.77
CA GLY A 76 -4.28 -37.83 3.07
C GLY A 76 -5.48 -36.96 2.70
N GLY A 77 -6.56 -37.56 2.19
CA GLY A 77 -7.81 -36.86 1.90
C GLY A 77 -8.50 -36.32 3.16
N LEU A 78 -8.50 -37.08 4.25
CA LEU A 78 -9.06 -36.65 5.55
C LEU A 78 -8.22 -35.57 6.23
N THR A 79 -6.90 -35.58 6.07
CA THR A 79 -6.04 -34.50 6.59
C THR A 79 -6.12 -33.24 5.73
N LEU A 80 -6.24 -33.34 4.40
CA LEU A 80 -6.49 -32.18 3.53
C LEU A 80 -7.87 -31.55 3.76
N THR A 81 -8.91 -32.37 3.88
CA THR A 81 -10.26 -31.87 4.22
C THR A 81 -10.31 -31.38 5.65
N GLY A 82 -9.62 -32.02 6.61
CA GLY A 82 -9.45 -31.53 7.97
C GLY A 82 -8.73 -30.17 8.05
N ALA A 83 -7.65 -29.98 7.28
CA ALA A 83 -6.93 -28.72 7.19
C ALA A 83 -7.74 -27.63 6.48
N GLY A 84 -8.41 -27.97 5.37
CA GLY A 84 -9.30 -27.05 4.66
C GLY A 84 -10.51 -26.64 5.49
N LEU A 85 -11.11 -27.58 6.23
CA LEU A 85 -12.18 -27.29 7.20
C LEU A 85 -11.63 -26.49 8.38
N TRP A 86 -10.46 -26.78 8.92
CA TRP A 86 -9.86 -26.00 10.00
C TRP A 86 -9.58 -24.56 9.55
N GLN A 87 -9.02 -24.35 8.35
CA GLN A 87 -8.80 -23.04 7.74
C GLN A 87 -10.13 -22.31 7.43
N PHE A 88 -11.18 -23.04 7.06
CA PHE A 88 -12.53 -22.50 6.86
C PHE A 88 -13.23 -22.14 8.18
N TYR A 89 -13.10 -22.97 9.23
CA TYR A 89 -13.67 -22.74 10.55
C TYR A 89 -12.93 -21.63 11.31
N THR A 90 -11.60 -21.55 11.19
CA THR A 90 -10.77 -20.45 11.72
C THR A 90 -10.81 -19.17 10.88
N SER A 91 -11.53 -19.15 9.75
CA SER A 91 -11.74 -17.91 9.01
C SER A 91 -12.49 -16.90 9.88
N GLY A 92 -11.97 -15.66 9.96
CA GLY A 92 -12.51 -14.62 10.84
C GLY A 92 -13.97 -14.27 10.59
N VAL A 93 -14.53 -14.68 9.46
CA VAL A 93 -15.97 -14.56 9.12
C VAL A 93 -16.85 -15.28 10.15
N ASN A 94 -16.41 -16.40 10.73
CA ASN A 94 -17.21 -17.15 11.72
C ASN A 94 -17.24 -16.47 13.10
N ALA A 95 -16.35 -15.51 13.38
CA ALA A 95 -16.39 -14.71 14.61
C ALA A 95 -17.55 -13.70 14.59
N PHE A 96 -18.09 -13.37 13.41
CA PHE A 96 -19.26 -12.50 13.30
C PHE A 96 -20.56 -13.24 13.67
N PRO A 97 -21.54 -12.53 14.26
CA PRO A 97 -22.94 -12.97 14.39
C PRO A 97 -23.55 -13.48 13.06
N GLU A 98 -24.57 -14.34 13.12
CA GLU A 98 -25.03 -15.11 11.96
C GLU A 98 -25.63 -14.27 10.82
N ASP A 99 -26.30 -13.17 11.17
CA ASP A 99 -26.85 -12.18 10.25
C ASP A 99 -25.75 -11.56 9.37
N ILE A 100 -24.69 -11.04 9.99
CA ILE A 100 -23.55 -10.41 9.32
C ILE A 100 -22.71 -11.46 8.57
N ARG A 101 -22.47 -12.61 9.21
CA ARG A 101 -21.65 -13.72 8.69
C ARG A 101 -22.15 -14.22 7.33
N ASN A 102 -23.46 -14.33 7.15
CA ASN A 102 -24.05 -14.84 5.92
C ASN A 102 -23.85 -13.90 4.73
N ASP A 103 -23.92 -12.58 4.94
CA ASP A 103 -23.64 -11.61 3.88
C ASP A 103 -22.14 -11.45 3.63
N LEU A 104 -21.28 -11.50 4.65
CA LEU A 104 -19.82 -11.52 4.45
C LEU A 104 -19.35 -12.73 3.63
N ARG A 105 -19.93 -13.93 3.85
CA ARG A 105 -19.65 -15.12 3.03
C ARG A 105 -20.01 -14.91 1.56
N LYS A 106 -21.17 -14.31 1.28
CA LYS A 106 -21.58 -13.96 -0.10
C LYS A 106 -20.65 -12.91 -0.71
N ALA A 107 -20.30 -11.87 0.05
CA ALA A 107 -19.39 -10.82 -0.40
C ALA A 107 -18.03 -11.38 -0.82
N LEU A 108 -17.41 -12.22 0.03
CA LEU A 108 -16.14 -12.90 -0.25
C LEU A 108 -16.25 -13.92 -1.40
N TYR A 109 -17.39 -14.59 -1.54
CA TYR A 109 -17.64 -15.48 -2.68
C TYR A 109 -17.66 -14.70 -3.99
N TYR A 110 -18.43 -13.61 -4.08
CA TYR A 110 -18.49 -12.77 -5.28
C TYR A 110 -17.19 -12.02 -5.55
N GLN A 111 -16.40 -11.69 -4.53
CA GLN A 111 -15.07 -11.09 -4.69
C GLN A 111 -14.04 -12.05 -5.32
N ASN A 112 -14.03 -13.31 -4.91
CA ASN A 112 -13.01 -14.28 -5.30
C ASN A 112 -13.41 -15.17 -6.49
N TYR A 113 -14.70 -15.43 -6.67
CA TYR A 113 -15.25 -16.38 -7.66
C TYR A 113 -16.37 -15.82 -8.51
N GLY A 114 -16.85 -14.60 -8.24
CA GLY A 114 -17.95 -13.98 -8.98
C GLY A 114 -17.48 -13.15 -10.17
N ASP A 115 -18.18 -13.26 -11.29
CA ASP A 115 -18.02 -12.35 -12.44
C ASP A 115 -18.51 -10.93 -12.15
N ASP A 116 -19.36 -10.77 -11.12
CA ASP A 116 -20.06 -9.53 -10.77
C ASP A 116 -19.57 -8.97 -9.43
N ARG A 117 -18.69 -7.97 -9.53
CA ARG A 117 -18.09 -7.28 -8.38
C ARG A 117 -19.05 -6.32 -7.66
N ASP A 118 -20.10 -5.84 -8.32
CA ASP A 118 -21.10 -4.96 -7.71
C ASP A 118 -22.01 -5.72 -6.74
N LYS A 119 -22.28 -7.01 -7.02
CA LYS A 119 -22.93 -7.90 -6.03
C LYS A 119 -22.11 -8.04 -4.75
N ALA A 120 -20.78 -8.18 -4.86
CA ALA A 120 -19.90 -8.24 -3.69
C ALA A 120 -20.00 -6.95 -2.84
N VAL A 121 -19.99 -5.78 -3.49
CA VAL A 121 -20.21 -4.48 -2.84
C VAL A 121 -21.57 -4.41 -2.13
N GLY A 122 -22.64 -4.90 -2.76
CA GLY A 122 -23.98 -4.96 -2.15
C GLY A 122 -23.99 -5.76 -0.84
N PHE A 123 -23.41 -6.96 -0.84
CA PHE A 123 -23.30 -7.78 0.36
C PHE A 123 -22.36 -7.17 1.42
N TYR A 124 -21.25 -6.55 1.03
CA TYR A 124 -20.39 -5.82 1.97
C TYR A 124 -21.10 -4.63 2.63
N ARG A 125 -21.91 -3.86 1.89
CA ARG A 125 -22.72 -2.77 2.45
C ARG A 125 -23.80 -3.29 3.40
N SER A 126 -24.47 -4.39 3.06
CA SER A 126 -25.44 -5.06 3.93
C SER A 126 -24.79 -5.51 5.25
N ALA A 127 -23.68 -6.25 5.16
CA ALA A 127 -22.92 -6.72 6.31
C ALA A 127 -22.39 -5.57 7.18
N LEU A 128 -21.89 -4.48 6.57
CA LEU A 128 -21.42 -3.30 7.30
C LEU A 128 -22.56 -2.61 8.06
N ASN A 129 -23.73 -2.43 7.41
CA ASN A 129 -24.90 -1.82 8.04
C ASN A 129 -25.43 -2.63 9.22
N ALA A 130 -25.49 -3.96 9.08
CA ALA A 130 -25.83 -4.86 10.18
C ALA A 130 -24.79 -4.78 11.31
N ALA A 131 -23.50 -4.82 10.98
CA ALA A 131 -22.41 -4.79 11.97
C ALA A 131 -22.34 -3.47 12.76
N MET A 132 -22.70 -2.33 12.17
CA MET A 132 -22.80 -1.04 12.87
C MET A 132 -24.02 -0.92 13.79
N GLN A 133 -25.05 -1.75 13.60
CA GLN A 133 -26.29 -1.76 14.39
C GLN A 133 -26.33 -2.89 15.42
N HIS A 134 -25.40 -3.85 15.35
CA HIS A 134 -25.40 -5.03 16.19
C HIS A 134 -24.97 -4.69 17.63
N PRO A 135 -25.77 -5.03 18.67
CA PRO A 135 -25.54 -4.57 20.04
C PRO A 135 -24.21 -5.07 20.63
N ASP A 136 -23.76 -6.26 20.25
CA ASP A 136 -22.52 -6.85 20.76
C ASP A 136 -21.25 -6.38 20.02
N LEU A 137 -21.38 -5.63 18.92
CA LEU A 137 -20.24 -5.17 18.13
C LEU A 137 -19.95 -3.70 18.36
N LYS A 138 -18.69 -3.40 18.66
CA LYS A 138 -18.21 -2.01 18.75
C LYS A 138 -17.94 -1.48 17.35
N VAL A 139 -18.42 -0.28 17.03
CA VAL A 139 -18.23 0.34 15.71
C VAL A 139 -16.76 0.64 15.43
N ASP A 140 -16.00 1.01 16.45
CA ASP A 140 -14.55 1.16 16.44
C ASP A 140 -13.79 -0.16 16.70
N GLY A 141 -14.51 -1.28 16.78
CA GLY A 141 -13.97 -2.62 16.94
C GLY A 141 -13.25 -3.11 15.67
N PRO A 142 -12.35 -4.11 15.81
CA PRO A 142 -11.62 -4.69 14.68
C PRO A 142 -12.54 -5.38 13.65
N GLU A 143 -13.74 -5.80 14.05
CA GLU A 143 -14.78 -6.42 13.22
C GLU A 143 -15.33 -5.41 12.20
N VAL A 144 -15.95 -4.33 12.68
CA VAL A 144 -16.63 -3.32 11.87
C VAL A 144 -15.64 -2.57 10.99
N THR A 145 -14.52 -2.12 11.56
CA THR A 145 -13.44 -1.46 10.82
C THR A 145 -12.77 -2.39 9.81
N GLY A 146 -12.72 -3.69 10.10
CA GLY A 146 -12.28 -4.73 9.16
C GLY A 146 -13.16 -4.80 7.91
N ILE A 147 -14.48 -4.74 8.05
CA ILE A 147 -15.42 -4.70 6.92
C ILE A 147 -15.20 -3.42 6.09
N MET A 148 -15.04 -2.25 6.73
CA MET A 148 -14.79 -0.99 6.03
C MET A 148 -13.49 -1.04 5.19
N ILE A 149 -12.39 -1.56 5.74
CA ILE A 149 -11.11 -1.69 5.01
C ILE A 149 -11.24 -2.63 3.79
N GLN A 150 -11.97 -3.74 3.93
CA GLN A 150 -12.21 -4.66 2.80
C GLN A 150 -13.08 -4.03 1.72
N LEU A 151 -14.16 -3.33 2.09
CA LEU A 151 -15.01 -2.60 1.16
C LEU A 151 -14.25 -1.47 0.44
N GLY A 152 -13.42 -0.70 1.15
CA GLY A 152 -12.56 0.31 0.54
C GLY A 152 -11.52 -0.28 -0.43
N THR A 153 -10.96 -1.45 -0.10
CA THR A 153 -10.05 -2.20 -0.99
C THR A 153 -10.80 -2.68 -2.24
N MET A 154 -12.02 -3.22 -2.07
CA MET A 154 -12.87 -3.65 -3.18
C MET A 154 -13.21 -2.49 -4.14
N PHE A 155 -13.54 -1.31 -3.62
CA PHE A 155 -13.75 -0.11 -4.45
C PHE A 155 -12.49 0.31 -5.21
N GLN A 156 -11.31 0.22 -4.59
CA GLN A 156 -10.05 0.49 -5.29
C GLN A 156 -9.82 -0.50 -6.44
N ASP A 157 -10.07 -1.80 -6.22
CA ASP A 157 -9.89 -2.85 -7.24
C ASP A 157 -10.92 -2.75 -8.39
N MET A 158 -12.02 -2.01 -8.18
CA MET A 158 -13.00 -1.63 -9.20
C MET A 158 -12.69 -0.28 -9.88
N GLY A 159 -11.62 0.42 -9.48
CA GLY A 159 -11.30 1.77 -9.96
C GLY A 159 -12.22 2.89 -9.42
N ARG A 160 -13.07 2.59 -8.43
CA ARG A 160 -14.05 3.51 -7.81
C ARG A 160 -13.39 4.33 -6.70
N THR A 161 -12.38 5.12 -7.08
CA THR A 161 -11.46 5.79 -6.15
C THR A 161 -12.14 6.68 -5.11
N GLN A 162 -13.20 7.41 -5.48
CA GLN A 162 -13.91 8.28 -4.52
C GLN A 162 -14.68 7.46 -3.47
N GLU A 163 -15.39 6.39 -3.86
CA GLU A 163 -16.08 5.53 -2.89
C GLU A 163 -15.10 4.76 -1.98
N ALA A 164 -13.90 4.43 -2.49
CA ALA A 164 -12.81 3.90 -1.67
C ALA A 164 -12.35 4.92 -0.62
N VAL A 165 -12.23 6.20 -0.99
CA VAL A 165 -11.93 7.29 -0.05
C VAL A 165 -13.04 7.44 0.98
N ASP A 166 -14.31 7.51 0.57
CA ASP A 166 -15.43 7.77 1.47
C ASP A 166 -15.53 6.73 2.59
N VAL A 167 -15.37 5.44 2.26
CA VAL A 167 -15.37 4.34 3.24
C VAL A 167 -14.10 4.30 4.11
N LEU A 168 -12.93 4.61 3.56
CA LEU A 168 -11.68 4.63 4.33
C LEU A 168 -11.57 5.87 5.24
N VAL A 169 -12.16 7.00 4.86
CA VAL A 169 -12.33 8.16 5.74
C VAL A 169 -13.26 7.79 6.89
N MET A 170 -14.40 7.13 6.62
CA MET A 170 -15.28 6.62 7.69
C MET A 170 -14.53 5.69 8.67
N ALA A 171 -13.71 4.75 8.16
CA ALA A 171 -12.89 3.88 9.00
C ALA A 171 -11.84 4.66 9.83
N PHE A 172 -11.20 5.65 9.23
CA PHE A 172 -10.23 6.52 9.90
C PHE A 172 -10.89 7.33 11.03
N GLU A 173 -11.99 8.02 10.74
CA GLU A 173 -12.73 8.85 11.68
C GLU A 173 -13.29 8.05 12.86
N VAL A 174 -13.82 6.86 12.60
CA VAL A 174 -14.29 5.94 13.65
C VAL A 174 -13.14 5.52 14.59
N LEU A 175 -11.96 5.21 14.06
CA LEU A 175 -10.80 4.82 14.87
C LEU A 175 -10.21 5.99 15.66
N VAL A 176 -10.06 7.16 15.04
CA VAL A 176 -9.46 8.35 15.68
C VAL A 176 -10.41 8.99 16.69
N HIS A 177 -11.68 9.21 16.33
CA HIS A 177 -12.61 10.00 17.13
C HIS A 177 -13.65 9.16 17.90
N GLY A 178 -13.81 7.87 17.60
CA GLY A 178 -14.79 7.00 18.24
C GLY A 178 -16.26 7.36 17.96
N ARG A 179 -16.52 8.28 17.01
CA ARG A 179 -17.86 8.69 16.62
C ARG A 179 -18.31 7.93 15.38
N THR A 180 -19.54 7.45 15.41
CA THR A 180 -20.29 7.07 14.22
C THR A 180 -20.63 8.32 13.41
N LEU A 181 -20.03 8.49 12.24
CA LEU A 181 -20.64 9.34 11.22
C LEU A 181 -21.93 8.65 10.79
N GLY A 182 -23.08 9.26 11.09
CA GLY A 182 -24.39 8.63 10.95
C GLY A 182 -24.64 8.13 9.53
N THR A 183 -25.29 6.98 9.42
CA THR A 183 -25.68 6.34 8.14
C THR A 183 -26.82 7.10 7.46
N GLY A 184 -26.55 8.34 7.06
CA GLY A 184 -27.44 9.11 6.21
C GLY A 184 -27.43 8.54 4.79
N ASN A 185 -28.54 7.91 4.39
CA ASN A 185 -28.80 7.50 3.00
C ASN A 185 -29.15 8.72 2.13
N ASP A 186 -28.42 9.83 2.32
CA ASP A 186 -28.79 11.14 1.86
C ASP A 186 -27.83 11.64 0.77
N SER A 187 -28.44 12.13 -0.29
CA SER A 187 -27.80 12.67 -1.47
C SER A 187 -27.12 14.04 -1.24
N SER A 188 -27.11 14.51 0.01
CA SER A 188 -26.48 15.74 0.52
C SER A 188 -24.94 15.64 0.65
N LEU A 189 -24.36 14.45 0.83
CA LEU A 189 -22.90 14.21 0.77
C LEU A 189 -22.26 14.62 -0.57
N ARG A 190 -23.07 15.00 -1.55
CA ARG A 190 -22.65 15.43 -2.90
C ARG A 190 -22.48 16.94 -3.05
N LYS A 191 -22.56 17.75 -1.99
CA LYS A 191 -22.39 19.23 -2.07
C LYS A 191 -21.31 19.84 -1.18
N ASP A 192 -20.99 19.27 -0.03
CA ASP A 192 -20.13 19.98 0.95
C ASP A 192 -18.62 19.77 0.73
N HIS A 193 -18.22 18.92 -0.22
CA HIS A 193 -16.82 18.81 -0.67
C HIS A 193 -16.40 19.83 -1.73
N GLN A 194 -17.17 20.91 -1.91
CA GLN A 194 -16.86 22.00 -2.83
C GLN A 194 -16.83 23.40 -2.21
N GLN A 195 -16.95 23.52 -0.87
CA GLN A 195 -16.60 24.75 -0.15
C GLN A 195 -15.28 24.59 0.60
N GLU A 196 -14.30 25.42 0.24
CA GLU A 196 -13.12 25.64 1.07
C GLU A 196 -13.56 26.32 2.37
N GLY A 197 -13.41 25.62 3.50
CA GLY A 197 -14.00 26.05 4.76
C GLY A 197 -13.67 25.15 5.94
N GLY A 198 -12.38 24.98 6.23
CA GLY A 198 -11.91 24.54 7.55
C GLY A 198 -12.26 23.12 8.01
N ILE A 199 -11.47 22.12 7.59
CA ILE A 199 -10.97 21.15 8.58
C ILE A 199 -9.85 21.85 9.35
N GLY A 200 -10.26 22.72 10.27
CA GLY A 200 -9.44 23.49 11.20
C GLY A 200 -10.13 23.42 12.56
N GLY A 201 -9.69 22.48 13.39
CA GLY A 201 -10.38 22.11 14.63
C GLY A 201 -9.82 20.81 15.19
N GLY A 202 -8.61 20.85 15.74
CA GLY A 202 -7.95 19.67 16.31
C GLY A 202 -6.43 19.57 16.13
N PHE A 203 -5.77 20.56 15.51
CA PHE A 203 -4.31 20.54 15.30
C PHE A 203 -3.58 21.87 15.62
N ASP A 204 -4.24 22.80 16.30
CA ASP A 204 -3.57 23.98 16.89
C ASP A 204 -4.07 24.21 18.33
N ASN A 205 -3.11 24.44 19.24
CA ASN A 205 -3.38 25.06 20.53
C ASN A 205 -3.43 26.58 20.30
N ASP A 206 -4.58 27.21 20.42
CA ASP A 206 -4.66 28.59 20.92
C ASP A 206 -6.08 28.92 21.42
N GLU A 207 -6.13 29.70 22.50
CA GLU A 207 -7.36 30.24 23.06
C GLU A 207 -7.84 31.44 22.23
N ARG A 208 -9.13 31.47 21.83
CA ARG A 208 -10.09 32.51 22.30
C ARG A 208 -11.47 32.53 21.62
N HIS A 209 -12.44 32.92 22.46
CA HIS A 209 -13.68 33.67 22.18
C HIS A 209 -14.92 32.94 21.61
N LEU A 210 -15.68 32.38 22.55
CA LEU A 210 -17.08 32.74 22.85
C LEU A 210 -18.00 33.19 21.70
N SER A 211 -19.04 32.39 21.45
CA SER A 211 -20.43 32.87 21.45
C SER A 211 -21.32 31.76 22.00
N GLN A 212 -22.28 32.11 22.85
CA GLN A 212 -23.19 31.18 23.53
C GLN A 212 -24.33 30.76 22.60
N ASP A 213 -24.82 29.52 22.74
CA ASP A 213 -26.24 29.28 22.97
C ASP A 213 -26.47 27.88 23.61
N HIS A 214 -27.47 27.81 24.49
CA HIS A 214 -27.97 26.66 25.26
C HIS A 214 -28.78 25.68 24.35
N ASP A 215 -29.18 24.43 24.66
CA ASP A 215 -28.92 23.38 25.68
C ASP A 215 -29.62 22.07 25.17
N GLN A 216 -29.48 20.83 25.67
CA GLN A 216 -28.79 20.22 26.83
C GLN A 216 -28.50 18.70 26.60
N SER A 217 -28.29 17.95 27.69
CA SER A 217 -28.54 16.50 27.89
C SER A 217 -27.51 15.41 27.50
N SER A 218 -26.30 15.46 28.07
CA SER A 218 -25.70 14.32 28.83
C SER A 218 -24.35 14.71 29.48
N PRO A 219 -24.00 14.17 30.66
CA PRO A 219 -22.82 14.63 31.41
C PRO A 219 -21.53 13.85 31.14
N GLY A 220 -20.40 14.57 31.12
CA GLY A 220 -19.15 14.04 31.71
C GLY A 220 -18.06 13.46 30.79
N HIS A 221 -17.45 14.28 29.93
CA HIS A 221 -16.00 14.62 30.00
C HIS A 221 -15.54 15.47 28.79
N PRO A 222 -14.58 16.41 28.98
CA PRO A 222 -13.89 17.05 27.87
C PRO A 222 -12.90 16.04 27.27
N HIS A 223 -13.34 15.28 26.28
CA HIS A 223 -12.47 14.31 25.62
C HIS A 223 -11.42 15.01 24.75
N GLY A 224 -10.22 15.17 25.32
CA GLY A 224 -9.00 15.36 24.53
C GLY A 224 -8.78 14.20 23.55
N PRO A 225 -7.82 14.33 22.61
CA PRO A 225 -7.62 13.36 21.54
C PRO A 225 -7.49 11.93 22.07
N ARG A 226 -8.33 11.04 21.54
CA ARG A 226 -8.45 9.65 21.98
C ARG A 226 -7.08 8.97 21.98
N VAL A 227 -6.73 8.36 23.11
CA VAL A 227 -5.57 7.47 23.18
C VAL A 227 -5.87 6.18 22.43
N MET A 228 -5.32 6.06 21.22
CA MET A 228 -5.27 4.78 20.50
C MET A 228 -4.20 3.88 21.13
N ASP A 229 -4.56 2.62 21.38
CA ASP A 229 -3.58 1.57 21.67
C ASP A 229 -2.64 1.34 20.48
N GLY A 230 -1.56 0.61 20.71
CA GLY A 230 -0.54 0.36 19.70
C GLY A 230 -1.07 -0.28 18.41
N PRO A 231 -1.75 -1.44 18.48
CA PRO A 231 -2.29 -2.12 17.31
C PRO A 231 -3.33 -1.29 16.53
N THR A 232 -4.21 -0.57 17.22
CA THR A 232 -5.20 0.32 16.58
C THR A 232 -4.52 1.50 15.91
N ARG A 233 -3.51 2.08 16.56
CA ARG A 233 -2.71 3.17 15.97
C ARG A 233 -2.02 2.71 14.69
N LEU A 234 -1.39 1.53 14.68
CA LEU A 234 -0.73 1.00 13.48
C LEU A 234 -1.74 0.72 12.35
N LYS A 235 -2.92 0.16 12.65
CA LYS A 235 -4.04 0.05 11.68
C LYS A 235 -4.42 1.41 11.10
N THR A 236 -4.59 2.42 11.95
CA THR A 236 -5.03 3.76 11.56
C THR A 236 -3.97 4.49 10.73
N VAL A 237 -2.69 4.30 11.03
CA VAL A 237 -1.54 4.72 10.21
C VAL A 237 -1.60 4.07 8.82
N GLY A 238 -1.90 2.78 8.73
CA GLY A 238 -2.08 2.08 7.46
C GLY A 238 -3.26 2.63 6.63
N ILE A 239 -4.38 2.98 7.27
CA ILE A 239 -5.51 3.65 6.61
C ILE A 239 -5.12 5.06 6.15
N ALA A 240 -4.41 5.83 6.97
CA ALA A 240 -3.94 7.17 6.60
C ALA A 240 -3.00 7.12 5.38
N GLN A 241 -2.00 6.24 5.38
CA GLN A 241 -1.12 6.01 4.22
C GLN A 241 -1.93 5.68 2.95
N LYS A 242 -2.93 4.80 3.08
CA LYS A 242 -3.85 4.44 1.98
C LYS A 242 -4.68 5.61 1.48
N LEU A 243 -5.20 6.45 2.38
CA LEU A 243 -5.91 7.69 2.04
C LEU A 243 -4.97 8.68 1.33
N GLY A 244 -3.72 8.80 1.79
CA GLY A 244 -2.66 9.55 1.12
C GLY A 244 -2.54 9.18 -0.36
N ASP A 245 -2.41 7.88 -0.65
CA ASP A 245 -2.32 7.37 -2.03
C ASP A 245 -3.56 7.72 -2.87
N LEU A 246 -4.75 7.55 -2.30
CA LEU A 246 -6.01 7.77 -3.00
C LEU A 246 -6.24 9.25 -3.29
N TYR A 247 -5.98 10.14 -2.32
CA TYR A 247 -6.04 11.58 -2.53
C TYR A 247 -4.98 12.06 -3.53
N HIS A 248 -3.77 11.48 -3.52
CA HIS A 248 -2.74 11.76 -4.53
C HIS A 248 -3.16 11.30 -5.94
N ALA A 249 -3.81 10.15 -6.06
CA ALA A 249 -4.40 9.67 -7.31
C ALA A 249 -5.48 10.65 -7.82
N LEU A 250 -6.34 11.14 -6.92
CA LEU A 250 -7.37 12.16 -7.19
C LEU A 250 -6.85 13.60 -7.39
N LYS A 251 -5.52 13.82 -7.33
CA LYS A 251 -4.87 15.16 -7.40
C LYS A 251 -5.30 16.13 -6.29
N LYS A 252 -5.81 15.59 -5.18
CA LYS A 252 -6.16 16.29 -3.93
C LYS A 252 -4.91 16.31 -3.04
N ASP A 253 -3.89 17.03 -3.50
CA ASP A 253 -2.53 16.91 -2.95
C ASP A 253 -2.39 17.40 -1.50
N GLN A 254 -3.12 18.45 -1.12
CA GLN A 254 -3.13 18.94 0.27
C GLN A 254 -3.71 17.88 1.23
N GLN A 255 -4.76 17.17 0.82
CA GLN A 255 -5.35 16.09 1.60
C GLN A 255 -4.37 14.91 1.68
N ALA A 256 -3.71 14.56 0.57
CA ALA A 256 -2.72 13.50 0.54
C ALA A 256 -1.56 13.77 1.51
N GLU A 257 -0.98 14.97 1.47
CA GLU A 257 0.10 15.39 2.36
C GLU A 257 -0.30 15.30 3.84
N ARG A 258 -1.50 15.78 4.20
CA ARG A 258 -2.02 15.71 5.57
C ARG A 258 -2.05 14.27 6.11
N TYR A 259 -2.55 13.31 5.33
CA TYR A 259 -2.61 11.92 5.78
C TYR A 259 -1.22 11.25 5.87
N TYR A 260 -0.32 11.52 4.92
CA TYR A 260 1.05 11.03 5.00
C TYR A 260 1.78 11.62 6.23
N LEU A 261 1.70 12.93 6.45
CA LEU A 261 2.27 13.60 7.63
C LEU A 261 1.70 13.04 8.94
N TRP A 262 0.37 12.97 9.07
CA TRP A 262 -0.31 12.43 10.25
C TRP A 262 0.18 11.01 10.59
N SER A 263 0.37 10.18 9.57
CA SER A 263 0.77 8.79 9.74
C SER A 263 2.20 8.65 10.28
N VAL A 264 3.16 9.42 9.74
CA VAL A 264 4.54 9.48 10.24
C VAL A 264 4.57 10.08 11.66
N GLU A 265 3.76 11.12 11.91
CA GLU A 265 3.62 11.72 13.23
C GLU A 265 3.13 10.70 14.27
N GLN A 266 2.10 9.89 13.98
CA GLN A 266 1.61 8.88 14.93
C GLN A 266 2.63 7.79 15.26
N LEU A 267 3.52 7.43 14.33
CA LEU A 267 4.61 6.49 14.60
C LEU A 267 5.77 7.14 15.35
N MET A 268 6.03 8.43 15.14
CA MET A 268 7.11 9.17 15.82
C MET A 268 6.69 9.78 17.17
N ARG A 269 5.39 9.83 17.50
CA ARG A 269 4.87 10.25 18.81
C ARG A 269 5.32 9.28 19.92
N ASN A 270 6.21 9.74 20.80
CA ASN A 270 6.69 8.99 21.97
C ASN A 270 5.54 8.39 22.78
N HIS A 271 5.51 7.06 22.88
CA HIS A 271 4.47 6.32 23.63
C HIS A 271 4.48 6.67 25.13
N ASP A 272 5.67 6.92 25.69
CA ASP A 272 5.88 7.20 27.12
C ASP A 272 5.14 8.45 27.62
N GLN A 273 4.93 9.46 26.75
CA GLN A 273 4.27 10.71 27.17
C GLN A 273 2.74 10.60 27.25
N ILE A 274 2.12 9.55 26.70
CA ILE A 274 0.67 9.39 26.82
C ILE A 274 0.27 8.94 28.24
N GLN A 275 1.10 8.11 28.89
CA GLN A 275 0.89 7.76 30.30
C GLN A 275 1.27 8.91 31.26
N ALA A 276 2.17 9.80 30.87
CA ALA A 276 2.54 10.98 31.66
C ALA A 276 1.56 12.15 31.53
N ARG A 277 0.73 12.21 30.47
CA ARG A 277 -0.17 13.34 30.18
C ARG A 277 -1.60 13.19 30.73
N THR A 278 -1.72 12.70 31.96
CA THR A 278 -2.90 12.97 32.80
C THR A 278 -2.56 13.79 34.05
N PRO A 279 -2.23 15.08 33.91
CA PRO A 279 -2.61 16.10 34.88
C PRO A 279 -3.95 16.73 34.48
N ALA A 280 -4.82 16.94 35.46
CA ALA A 280 -6.01 17.75 35.28
C ALA A 280 -5.61 19.24 35.21
N ALA A 281 -6.08 19.90 34.15
CA ALA A 281 -6.37 21.35 34.04
C ALA A 281 -5.31 22.41 34.40
N LEU A 282 -5.23 23.40 33.49
CA LEU A 282 -4.73 24.78 33.63
C LEU A 282 -3.29 25.10 33.22
N SER A 283 -3.21 26.20 32.48
CA SER A 283 -2.10 26.72 31.66
C SER A 283 -1.11 27.60 32.43
N SER A 284 0.17 27.52 32.06
CA SER A 284 1.18 28.53 32.40
C SER A 284 2.27 28.68 31.33
N ASP A 285 2.93 29.84 31.25
CA ASP A 285 4.07 30.04 30.34
C ASP A 285 5.27 29.12 30.64
N GLU A 286 5.38 28.69 31.90
CA GLU A 286 6.35 27.69 32.35
C GLU A 286 6.12 26.33 31.66
N GLU A 287 4.86 25.96 31.42
CA GLU A 287 4.48 24.77 30.64
C GLU A 287 4.77 24.92 29.14
N ARG A 288 4.73 26.13 28.58
CA ARG A 288 5.20 26.40 27.20
C ARG A 288 6.71 26.20 27.08
N LEU A 289 7.48 26.70 28.05
CA LEU A 289 8.93 26.52 28.09
C LEU A 289 9.32 25.06 28.37
N GLN A 290 8.56 24.37 29.22
CA GLN A 290 8.74 22.95 29.47
C GLN A 290 8.38 22.11 28.24
N ASN A 291 7.28 22.40 27.54
CA ASN A 291 6.97 21.76 26.25
C ASN A 291 8.08 21.97 25.21
N ALA A 292 8.77 23.12 25.21
CA ALA A 292 9.90 23.35 24.30
C ALA A 292 11.12 22.49 24.68
N ARG A 293 11.45 22.40 25.98
CA ARG A 293 12.50 21.50 26.51
C ARG A 293 12.15 20.03 26.26
N ASP A 294 10.90 19.64 26.44
CA ASP A 294 10.41 18.28 26.22
C ASP A 294 10.42 17.92 24.74
N LYS A 295 10.17 18.86 23.82
CA LYS A 295 10.38 18.67 22.37
C LYS A 295 11.87 18.50 22.03
N GLU A 296 12.77 19.18 22.73
CA GLU A 296 14.22 19.01 22.54
C GLU A 296 14.73 17.68 23.15
N ALA A 297 14.19 17.26 24.30
CA ALA A 297 14.44 15.95 24.89
C ALA A 297 13.87 14.82 24.03
N MET A 298 12.66 14.98 23.49
CA MET A 298 12.02 14.08 22.52
C MET A 298 12.89 13.86 21.29
N ARG A 299 13.49 14.93 20.73
CA ARG A 299 14.51 14.85 19.66
C ARG A 299 15.76 14.06 20.05
N LYS A 300 16.15 14.06 21.33
CA LYS A 300 17.33 13.33 21.86
C LYS A 300 17.00 11.90 22.32
N GLN A 301 15.73 11.57 22.58
CA GLN A 301 15.32 10.34 23.27
C GLN A 301 14.64 9.29 22.38
N PHE A 302 14.17 9.61 21.17
CA PHE A 302 13.66 8.59 20.24
C PHE A 302 14.82 7.73 19.67
N SER A 303 15.29 6.78 20.47
CA SER A 303 16.23 5.74 20.06
C SER A 303 15.48 4.69 19.23
N PHE A 304 15.77 4.67 17.94
CA PHE A 304 15.22 3.71 16.97
C PHE A 304 15.67 2.26 17.23
N ASP A 305 16.53 2.03 18.23
CA ASP A 305 16.94 0.71 18.70
C ASP A 305 15.92 0.10 19.67
N LYS A 306 14.99 0.91 20.20
CA LYS A 306 13.91 0.50 21.12
C LYS A 306 12.56 1.02 20.63
N LEU A 307 12.08 0.50 19.52
CA LEU A 307 10.69 0.72 19.08
C LEU A 307 9.70 0.00 20.02
N PRO A 308 8.46 0.52 20.19
CA PRO A 308 7.42 -0.18 20.93
C PRO A 308 7.09 -1.54 20.33
N SER A 309 6.70 -2.52 21.15
CA SER A 309 6.41 -3.91 20.71
C SER A 309 5.30 -4.06 19.66
N TRP A 310 4.47 -3.03 19.48
CA TRP A 310 3.40 -2.98 18.49
C TRP A 310 3.82 -2.39 17.14
N MET A 311 5.09 -2.01 16.96
CA MET A 311 5.62 -1.39 15.73
C MET A 311 6.99 -1.99 15.37
N THR A 312 7.25 -2.17 14.08
CA THR A 312 8.55 -2.59 13.54
C THR A 312 9.31 -1.43 12.89
N LYS A 313 10.62 -1.61 12.68
CA LYS A 313 11.43 -0.69 11.87
C LYS A 313 10.88 -0.56 10.43
N THR A 314 10.26 -1.63 9.91
CA THR A 314 9.63 -1.69 8.60
C THR A 314 8.40 -0.79 8.50
N ASP A 315 7.54 -0.74 9.52
CA ASP A 315 6.33 0.10 9.52
C ASP A 315 6.68 1.59 9.45
N LEU A 316 7.69 2.00 10.23
CA LEU A 316 8.22 3.36 10.24
C LEU A 316 8.98 3.68 8.96
N GLY A 317 9.82 2.75 8.47
CA GLY A 317 10.56 2.88 7.22
C GLY A 317 9.64 3.08 6.01
N ALA A 318 8.62 2.24 5.87
CA ALA A 318 7.64 2.33 4.78
C ALA A 318 6.81 3.63 4.86
N SER A 319 6.45 4.09 6.06
CA SER A 319 5.70 5.34 6.22
C SER A 319 6.53 6.57 5.86
N LEU A 320 7.82 6.57 6.22
CA LEU A 320 8.79 7.60 5.82
C LEU A 320 9.07 7.57 4.32
N GLU A 321 9.25 6.38 3.73
CA GLU A 321 9.44 6.21 2.29
C GLU A 321 8.24 6.74 1.50
N ALA A 322 7.02 6.44 1.92
CA ALA A 322 5.81 6.90 1.24
C ALA A 322 5.65 8.42 1.28
N LEU A 323 5.91 9.07 2.43
CA LEU A 323 5.94 10.54 2.52
C LEU A 323 7.08 11.13 1.67
N GLY A 324 8.24 10.48 1.63
CA GLY A 324 9.34 10.85 0.74
C GLY A 324 8.94 10.75 -0.73
N GLY A 325 8.31 9.65 -1.14
CA GLY A 325 7.75 9.42 -2.47
C GLY A 325 6.71 10.47 -2.87
N PHE A 326 5.86 10.88 -1.93
CA PHE A 326 4.94 12.00 -2.12
C PHE A 326 5.71 13.29 -2.42
N TYR A 327 6.69 13.70 -1.61
CA TYR A 327 7.45 14.93 -1.86
C TYR A 327 8.29 14.89 -3.15
N THR A 328 8.92 13.76 -3.47
CA THR A 328 9.57 13.52 -4.77
C THR A 328 8.58 13.72 -5.91
N SER A 329 7.35 13.19 -5.78
CA SER A 329 6.27 13.37 -6.77
C SER A 329 5.76 14.83 -6.92
N LYS A 330 6.21 15.74 -6.04
CA LYS A 330 5.95 17.19 -6.11
C LYS A 330 7.18 18.01 -6.48
N GLY A 331 8.34 17.39 -6.68
CA GLY A 331 9.61 18.08 -6.90
C GLY A 331 10.17 18.77 -5.66
N VAL A 332 9.62 18.47 -4.46
CA VAL A 332 10.06 19.05 -3.19
C VAL A 332 11.15 18.16 -2.58
N TYR A 333 12.23 17.97 -3.35
CA TYR A 333 13.30 17.02 -3.04
C TYR A 333 14.03 17.30 -1.72
N SER A 334 14.06 18.57 -1.29
CA SER A 334 14.57 19.00 0.02
C SER A 334 13.87 18.32 1.20
N ASN A 335 12.57 18.01 1.06
CA ASN A 335 11.77 17.37 2.08
C ASN A 335 11.82 15.84 1.95
N ALA A 336 11.94 15.32 0.72
CA ALA A 336 12.05 13.89 0.46
C ALA A 336 13.37 13.28 0.96
N LEU A 337 14.50 13.96 0.70
CA LEU A 337 15.84 13.46 1.00
C LEU A 337 16.06 13.03 2.47
N PRO A 338 15.75 13.85 3.50
CA PRO A 338 15.92 13.44 4.89
C PRO A 338 15.01 12.27 5.28
N LEU A 339 13.83 12.14 4.66
CA LEU A 339 12.91 11.01 4.92
C LEU A 339 13.47 9.70 4.38
N TYR A 340 14.01 9.70 3.15
CA TYR A 340 14.65 8.51 2.58
C TYR A 340 15.95 8.14 3.33
N MET A 341 16.78 9.11 3.71
CA MET A 341 17.96 8.84 4.55
C MET A 341 17.56 8.25 5.91
N ARG A 342 16.47 8.75 6.51
CA ARG A 342 15.91 8.20 7.76
C ARG A 342 15.40 6.78 7.55
N ALA A 343 14.66 6.50 6.47
CA ALA A 343 14.21 5.15 6.12
C ALA A 343 15.39 4.19 5.87
N LEU A 344 16.44 4.64 5.17
CA LEU A 344 17.64 3.83 4.89
C LEU A 344 18.38 3.43 6.18
N SER A 345 18.33 4.25 7.23
CA SER A 345 18.90 3.91 8.55
C SER A 345 18.07 2.90 9.37
N LEU A 346 16.88 2.51 8.89
CA LEU A 346 15.98 1.55 9.55
C LEU A 346 16.04 0.14 8.92
N VAL A 347 16.68 0.00 7.76
CA VAL A 347 16.73 -1.25 6.99
C VAL A 347 18.11 -1.90 7.07
N GLU A 348 18.18 -3.20 6.80
CA GLU A 348 19.47 -3.89 6.71
C GLU A 348 20.30 -3.34 5.53
N PRO A 349 21.56 -2.89 5.75
CA PRO A 349 22.32 -2.11 4.75
C PRO A 349 22.53 -2.78 3.39
N ASN A 350 22.52 -4.12 3.35
CA ASN A 350 22.71 -4.92 2.14
C ASN A 350 21.42 -5.62 1.66
N SER A 351 20.24 -5.09 2.01
CA SER A 351 18.94 -5.63 1.57
C SER A 351 18.49 -5.08 0.21
N CYS A 352 17.59 -5.79 -0.49
CA CYS A 352 16.95 -5.27 -1.70
C CYS A 352 16.25 -3.93 -1.46
N HIS A 353 15.60 -3.79 -0.30
CA HIS A 353 14.93 -2.56 0.08
C HIS A 353 15.91 -1.40 0.36
N ALA A 354 17.13 -1.67 0.83
CA ALA A 354 18.18 -0.66 0.88
C ALA A 354 18.57 -0.16 -0.53
N ALA A 355 18.62 -1.04 -1.54
CA ALA A 355 18.87 -0.63 -2.93
C ALA A 355 17.74 0.25 -3.49
N VAL A 356 16.47 -0.05 -3.16
CA VAL A 356 15.32 0.81 -3.46
C VAL A 356 15.51 2.21 -2.87
N LEU A 357 15.82 2.29 -1.58
CA LEU A 357 15.99 3.58 -0.89
C LEU A 357 17.19 4.37 -1.43
N MET A 358 18.30 3.70 -1.80
CA MET A 358 19.43 4.35 -2.49
C MET A 358 19.04 4.88 -3.88
N CYS A 359 18.15 4.19 -4.61
CA CYS A 359 17.59 4.68 -5.87
C CYS A 359 16.74 5.95 -5.67
N ASN A 360 15.87 5.94 -4.65
CA ASN A 360 15.03 7.09 -4.31
C ASN A 360 15.86 8.30 -3.82
N ILE A 361 16.93 8.07 -3.07
CA ILE A 361 17.90 9.10 -2.68
C ILE A 361 18.63 9.66 -3.91
N SER A 362 19.03 8.81 -4.86
CA SER A 362 19.64 9.24 -6.12
C SER A 362 18.72 10.16 -6.92
N ASP A 363 17.45 9.81 -7.08
CA ASP A 363 16.44 10.64 -7.77
C ASP A 363 16.24 11.99 -7.06
N ALA A 364 16.21 12.00 -5.73
CA ALA A 364 16.13 13.24 -4.96
C ALA A 364 17.36 14.15 -5.13
N PHE A 365 18.58 13.61 -5.16
CA PHE A 365 19.79 14.39 -5.47
C PHE A 365 19.80 14.91 -6.91
N ALA A 366 19.35 14.11 -7.88
CA ALA A 366 19.23 14.51 -9.27
C ALA A 366 18.25 15.68 -9.44
N GLY A 367 17.12 15.62 -8.74
CA GLY A 367 16.12 16.68 -8.66
C GLY A 367 16.60 17.98 -8.01
N LEU A 368 17.60 17.90 -7.13
CA LEU A 368 18.32 19.06 -6.56
C LEU A 368 19.44 19.58 -7.49
N GLY A 369 19.64 18.99 -8.67
CA GLY A 369 20.72 19.32 -9.61
C GLY A 369 22.09 18.75 -9.22
N ASN A 370 22.18 17.98 -8.14
CA ASN A 370 23.43 17.38 -7.66
C ASN A 370 23.65 16.00 -8.31
N VAL A 371 24.07 16.03 -9.58
CA VAL A 371 24.18 14.85 -10.43
C VAL A 371 25.29 13.89 -9.97
N ASP A 372 26.35 14.40 -9.32
CA ASP A 372 27.46 13.56 -8.84
C ASP A 372 27.07 12.74 -7.60
N ASP A 373 26.47 13.36 -6.58
CA ASP A 373 25.95 12.60 -5.43
C ASP A 373 24.86 11.63 -5.86
N ALA A 374 23.97 12.04 -6.78
CA ALA A 374 22.97 11.15 -7.37
C ALA A 374 23.61 9.92 -8.02
N THR A 375 24.68 10.10 -8.79
CA THR A 375 25.42 8.99 -9.42
C THR A 375 26.00 8.06 -8.35
N GLY A 376 26.68 8.61 -7.34
CA GLY A 376 27.29 7.83 -6.26
C GLY A 376 26.27 7.10 -5.37
N TRP A 377 25.02 7.57 -5.28
CA TRP A 377 23.94 6.81 -4.63
C TRP A 377 23.37 5.71 -5.53
N ALA A 378 23.17 5.97 -6.82
CA ALA A 378 22.70 4.96 -7.77
C ALA A 378 23.70 3.81 -7.93
N GLU A 379 25.01 4.08 -8.06
CA GLU A 379 26.03 3.04 -8.15
C GLU A 379 26.10 2.16 -6.89
N ARG A 380 25.95 2.76 -5.70
CA ARG A 380 25.86 2.01 -4.43
C ARG A 380 24.60 1.14 -4.38
N GLY A 381 23.44 1.68 -4.76
CA GLY A 381 22.20 0.92 -4.85
C GLY A 381 22.31 -0.26 -5.82
N LEU A 382 22.91 -0.04 -7.00
CA LEU A 382 23.13 -1.09 -7.99
C LEU A 382 24.06 -2.19 -7.48
N LYS A 383 25.10 -1.84 -6.72
CA LYS A 383 26.02 -2.80 -6.10
C LYS A 383 25.31 -3.66 -5.05
N VAL A 384 24.46 -3.06 -4.22
CA VAL A 384 23.67 -3.81 -3.23
C VAL A 384 22.64 -4.71 -3.91
N GLY A 385 21.88 -4.19 -4.86
CA GLY A 385 20.85 -4.95 -5.58
C GLY A 385 21.43 -6.13 -6.38
N LYS A 386 22.58 -5.96 -7.04
CA LYS A 386 23.27 -7.04 -7.78
C LYS A 386 23.92 -8.09 -6.87
N ALA A 387 24.15 -7.81 -5.59
CA ALA A 387 24.75 -8.75 -4.64
C ALA A 387 23.74 -9.73 -4.03
N GLN A 388 22.45 -9.56 -4.34
CA GLN A 388 21.33 -10.28 -3.75
C GLN A 388 20.38 -10.79 -4.85
N SER A 389 19.46 -11.68 -4.48
CA SER A 389 18.47 -12.26 -5.40
C SER A 389 17.06 -12.02 -4.88
N GLY A 390 16.13 -11.67 -5.78
CA GLY A 390 14.71 -11.55 -5.48
C GLY A 390 14.03 -10.42 -6.25
N GLN A 391 12.71 -10.50 -6.40
CA GLN A 391 11.92 -9.58 -7.24
C GLN A 391 12.17 -8.09 -6.93
N GLU A 392 12.30 -7.69 -5.67
CA GLU A 392 12.59 -6.29 -5.30
C GLU A 392 14.00 -5.85 -5.72
N CYS A 393 15.00 -6.74 -5.65
CA CYS A 393 16.34 -6.49 -6.18
C CYS A 393 16.32 -6.40 -7.71
N ASP A 394 15.58 -7.28 -8.38
CA ASP A 394 15.44 -7.30 -9.84
C ASP A 394 14.75 -6.03 -10.35
N GLU A 395 13.62 -5.63 -9.75
CA GLU A 395 12.91 -4.40 -10.12
C GLU A 395 13.79 -3.17 -9.85
N SER A 396 14.37 -3.05 -8.65
CA SER A 396 15.23 -1.91 -8.30
C SER A 396 16.49 -1.80 -9.16
N CYS A 397 17.18 -2.90 -9.47
CA CYS A 397 18.32 -2.88 -10.39
C CYS A 397 17.94 -2.36 -11.78
N GLY A 398 16.77 -2.76 -12.29
CA GLY A 398 16.25 -2.27 -13.57
C GLY A 398 16.02 -0.75 -13.58
N VAL A 399 15.41 -0.22 -12.52
CA VAL A 399 15.19 1.23 -12.34
C VAL A 399 16.52 1.97 -12.17
N ILE A 400 17.42 1.46 -11.33
CA ILE A 400 18.72 2.10 -11.08
C ILE A 400 19.57 2.18 -12.35
N LEU A 401 19.59 1.12 -13.19
CA LEU A 401 20.26 1.15 -14.49
C LEU A 401 19.67 2.22 -15.42
N TYR A 402 18.34 2.39 -15.42
CA TYR A 402 17.69 3.44 -16.21
C TYR A 402 18.05 4.84 -15.69
N ASN A 403 18.02 5.05 -14.37
CA ASN A 403 18.37 6.31 -13.74
C ASN A 403 19.86 6.67 -13.94
N LEU A 404 20.77 5.70 -13.92
CA LEU A 404 22.18 5.93 -14.31
C LEU A 404 22.29 6.40 -15.76
N GLY A 405 21.48 5.86 -16.66
CA GLY A 405 21.36 6.36 -18.04
C GLY A 405 21.01 7.86 -18.08
N MET A 406 19.99 8.26 -17.32
CA MET A 406 19.57 9.68 -17.22
C MET A 406 20.65 10.57 -16.61
N LEU A 407 21.31 10.11 -15.54
CA LEU A 407 22.39 10.87 -14.88
C LEU A 407 23.58 11.08 -15.81
N HIS A 408 23.90 10.10 -16.65
CA HIS A 408 24.93 10.26 -17.69
C HIS A 408 24.49 11.20 -18.83
N GLU A 409 23.20 11.22 -19.22
CA GLU A 409 22.69 12.26 -20.12
C GLU A 409 22.82 13.66 -19.53
N MET A 410 22.49 13.84 -18.24
CA MET A 410 22.63 15.12 -17.53
C MET A 410 24.09 15.59 -17.46
N LYS A 411 25.05 14.67 -17.48
CA LYS A 411 26.50 14.96 -17.56
C LYS A 411 27.01 15.15 -18.99
N GLY A 412 26.18 14.97 -20.01
CA GLY A 412 26.58 15.00 -21.42
C GLY A 412 27.32 13.74 -21.92
N ASP A 413 27.40 12.68 -21.10
CA ASP A 413 28.05 11.41 -21.47
C ASP A 413 27.05 10.50 -22.22
N VAL A 414 26.80 10.87 -23.46
CA VAL A 414 25.85 10.20 -24.37
C VAL A 414 26.17 8.70 -24.53
N LEU A 415 27.45 8.32 -24.53
CA LEU A 415 27.86 6.93 -24.73
C LEU A 415 27.56 6.06 -23.50
N LYS A 416 27.93 6.51 -22.28
CA LYS A 416 27.56 5.79 -21.06
C LYS A 416 26.05 5.75 -20.85
N ALA A 417 25.34 6.84 -21.17
CA ALA A 417 23.89 6.87 -21.11
C ALA A 417 23.23 5.78 -21.97
N GLN A 418 23.64 5.66 -23.25
CA GLN A 418 23.15 4.59 -24.13
C GLN A 418 23.48 3.20 -23.61
N ASP A 419 24.68 2.98 -23.07
CA ASP A 419 25.05 1.68 -22.48
C ASP A 419 24.14 1.33 -21.29
N TYR A 420 23.94 2.25 -20.34
CA TYR A 420 23.07 2.03 -19.18
C TYR A 420 21.61 1.76 -19.55
N TYR A 421 21.05 2.46 -20.55
CA TYR A 421 19.70 2.14 -21.05
C TYR A 421 19.63 0.76 -21.73
N ASN A 422 20.66 0.36 -22.47
CA ASN A 422 20.74 -0.98 -23.01
C ASN A 422 20.86 -2.03 -21.88
N GLN A 423 21.66 -1.78 -20.84
CA GLN A 423 21.72 -2.64 -19.65
C GLN A 423 20.35 -2.77 -18.96
N SER A 424 19.64 -1.65 -18.72
CA SER A 424 18.29 -1.67 -18.12
C SER A 424 17.29 -2.45 -18.97
N LYS A 425 17.28 -2.25 -20.29
CA LYS A 425 16.46 -3.02 -21.24
C LYS A 425 16.77 -4.52 -21.19
N GLN A 426 18.05 -4.90 -21.20
CA GLN A 426 18.47 -6.31 -21.12
C GLN A 426 18.15 -6.94 -19.76
N HIS A 427 18.22 -6.17 -18.68
CA HIS A 427 17.80 -6.59 -17.35
C HIS A 427 16.29 -6.84 -17.28
N GLY A 428 15.48 -5.92 -17.83
CA GLY A 428 14.02 -6.11 -17.96
C GLY A 428 13.63 -7.32 -18.80
N LEU A 429 14.38 -7.61 -19.89
CA LEU A 429 14.18 -8.82 -20.70
C LEU A 429 14.49 -10.12 -19.94
N LYS A 430 15.51 -10.13 -19.07
CA LYS A 430 15.89 -11.30 -18.26
C LYS A 430 14.92 -11.56 -17.10
N THR A 431 14.41 -10.49 -16.48
CA THR A 431 13.57 -10.55 -15.28
C THR A 431 12.07 -10.56 -15.56
N GLY A 432 11.67 -10.28 -16.81
CA GLY A 432 10.26 -10.07 -17.18
C GLY A 432 9.71 -8.70 -16.78
N PHE A 433 10.55 -7.80 -16.22
CA PHE A 433 10.13 -6.47 -15.80
C PHE A 433 9.99 -5.52 -16.99
N ASN A 434 8.83 -5.60 -17.64
CA ASN A 434 8.50 -4.91 -18.89
C ASN A 434 8.67 -3.38 -18.85
N GLN A 435 8.54 -2.74 -17.69
CA GLN A 435 8.61 -1.27 -17.59
C GLN A 435 10.01 -0.74 -17.97
N CYS A 436 11.09 -1.43 -17.56
CA CYS A 436 12.45 -1.10 -17.99
C CYS A 436 12.62 -1.19 -19.51
N ILE A 437 11.98 -2.17 -20.15
CA ILE A 437 12.01 -2.34 -21.61
C ILE A 437 11.33 -1.16 -22.30
N ILE A 438 10.16 -0.73 -21.81
CA ILE A 438 9.37 0.35 -22.40
C ILE A 438 10.12 1.69 -22.29
N GLU A 439 10.55 2.06 -21.09
CA GLU A 439 11.16 3.38 -20.86
C GLU A 439 12.58 3.47 -21.44
N SER A 440 13.40 2.41 -21.37
CA SER A 440 14.70 2.39 -22.04
C SER A 440 14.57 2.49 -23.56
N ASN A 441 13.58 1.84 -24.17
CA ASN A 441 13.31 2.00 -25.61
C ASN A 441 12.81 3.40 -25.98
N LYS A 442 12.14 4.15 -25.08
CA LYS A 442 11.83 5.57 -25.32
C LYS A 442 13.08 6.43 -25.23
N ALA A 443 13.91 6.25 -24.19
CA ALA A 443 15.13 7.02 -24.00
C ALA A 443 16.10 6.84 -25.18
N LEU A 444 16.38 5.60 -25.58
CA LEU A 444 17.25 5.29 -26.73
C LEU A 444 16.74 5.87 -28.06
N ARG A 445 15.41 5.95 -28.26
CA ARG A 445 14.83 6.61 -29.45
C ARG A 445 15.04 8.12 -29.41
N ARG A 446 14.69 8.78 -28.29
CA ARG A 446 14.92 10.21 -28.08
C ARG A 446 16.39 10.60 -28.30
N MET A 447 17.33 9.81 -27.80
CA MET A 447 18.78 10.04 -28.00
C MET A 447 19.20 9.89 -29.47
N LYS A 448 18.64 8.90 -30.19
CA LYS A 448 18.91 8.72 -31.61
C LYS A 448 18.37 9.90 -32.44
N GLU A 449 17.12 10.28 -32.21
CA GLU A 449 16.45 11.41 -32.89
C GLU A 449 17.21 12.73 -32.65
N ALA A 450 17.67 12.97 -31.41
CA ALA A 450 18.50 14.13 -31.08
C ALA A 450 19.84 14.13 -31.84
N ASN A 451 20.53 13.00 -31.90
CA ASN A 451 21.80 12.87 -32.64
C ASN A 451 21.60 13.11 -34.15
N GLU A 452 20.56 12.53 -34.75
CA GLU A 452 20.20 12.76 -36.17
C GLU A 452 19.88 14.25 -36.43
N SER A 453 19.17 14.92 -35.52
CA SER A 453 18.89 16.37 -35.63
C SER A 453 20.10 17.28 -35.42
N SER A 454 21.18 16.78 -34.83
CA SER A 454 22.44 17.52 -34.64
C SER A 454 23.45 17.34 -35.80
N GLN A 455 23.14 16.44 -36.74
CA GLN A 455 23.96 16.14 -37.92
C GLN A 455 23.34 16.66 -39.23
N ALA A 456 22.12 17.21 -39.17
CA ALA A 456 21.38 17.82 -40.27
C ALA A 456 21.45 19.36 -40.20
#